data_AF-A0A1B0BV84-F1
#
_entry.id   AF-A0A1B0BV84-F1
#
_cell.length_a   1.000
_cell.length_b   1.000
_cell.length_c   1.000
_cell.angle_alpha   90.00
_cell.angle_beta   90.00
_cell.angle_gamma   90.00
#
_symmetry.space_group_name_H-M   'P 1'
#
loop_
_entity.id
_entity.type
_entity.pdbx_description
1 polymer ?
#
loop_
_entity_poly.entity_id
_entity_poly.type
_entity_poly.pdbx_seq_one_letter_code
_entity_poly.pdbx_strand_id
1 'polypeptide(L)'
;MSAISIANAKAYVYQLLLSTVLLQITLVTIAQLLLVLPMPMAKATNGLRVPTFIQEPPPRLLFSNDTGTQVSCTAHGNPPPVVSWVLSDGTMATQVPGLR
;
A
#
# COMPACT_ATOMS: atom_id res chain seq x y z
N MET A 1 -13.04 -61.23 -21.64
CA MET A 1 -12.24 -60.15 -22.26
C MET A 1 -13.18 -59.13 -22.87
N SER A 2 -13.17 -57.89 -22.39
CA SER A 2 -14.12 -56.85 -22.82
C SER A 2 -13.74 -56.31 -24.21
N ALA A 3 -14.47 -56.71 -25.25
CA ALA A 3 -14.28 -56.18 -26.61
C ALA A 3 -14.94 -54.79 -26.72
N ILE A 4 -14.13 -53.74 -26.78
CA ILE A 4 -14.60 -52.37 -27.02
C ILE A 4 -14.98 -52.26 -28.50
N SER A 5 -16.26 -52.05 -28.80
CA SER A 5 -16.75 -51.85 -30.18
C SER A 5 -16.08 -50.64 -30.82
N ILE A 6 -15.82 -50.69 -32.14
CA ILE A 6 -15.21 -49.60 -32.93
C ILE A 6 -16.00 -48.29 -32.77
N ALA A 7 -17.32 -48.36 -32.58
CA ALA A 7 -18.17 -47.20 -32.29
C ALA A 7 -17.82 -46.53 -30.94
N ASN A 8 -17.53 -47.33 -29.91
CA ASN A 8 -17.12 -46.85 -28.59
C ASN A 8 -15.70 -46.26 -28.63
N ALA A 9 -14.81 -46.82 -29.45
CA ALA A 9 -13.47 -46.29 -29.66
C ALA A 9 -13.49 -44.93 -30.37
N LYS A 10 -14.32 -44.76 -31.40
CA LYS A 10 -14.52 -43.46 -32.08
C LYS A 10 -15.11 -42.42 -31.13
N ALA A 11 -16.15 -42.77 -30.38
CA ALA A 11 -16.74 -41.89 -29.38
C ALA A 11 -15.74 -41.44 -28.31
N TYR A 12 -14.88 -42.36 -27.85
CA TYR A 12 -13.80 -42.04 -26.90
C TYR A 12 -12.76 -41.08 -27.48
N VAL A 13 -12.34 -41.28 -28.74
CA VAL A 13 -11.42 -40.37 -29.42
C VAL A 13 -12.03 -38.99 -29.62
N TYR A 14 -13.31 -38.89 -30.02
CA TYR A 14 -14.02 -37.61 -30.13
C TYR A 14 -14.13 -36.90 -28.78
N GLN A 15 -14.46 -37.63 -27.72
CA GLN A 15 -14.54 -37.08 -26.37
C GLN A 15 -13.17 -36.59 -25.88
N LEU A 16 -12.10 -37.34 -26.15
CA LEU A 16 -10.73 -36.97 -25.82
C LEU A 16 -10.30 -35.72 -26.58
N LEU A 17 -10.54 -35.66 -27.89
CA LEU A 17 -10.25 -34.50 -28.73
C LEU A 17 -11.05 -33.26 -28.28
N LEU A 18 -12.34 -33.43 -27.95
CA LEU A 18 -13.16 -32.34 -27.46
C LEU A 18 -12.63 -31.82 -26.11
N SER A 19 -12.24 -32.73 -25.20
CA SER A 19 -11.67 -32.36 -23.89
C SER A 19 -10.34 -31.62 -24.00
N THR A 20 -9.45 -32.04 -24.91
CA THR A 20 -8.17 -31.34 -25.13
C THR A 20 -8.38 -29.97 -25.76
N VAL A 21 -9.32 -29.83 -26.71
CA VAL A 21 -9.69 -28.55 -27.31
C VAL A 21 -10.28 -27.60 -26.27
N LEU A 22 -11.19 -28.07 -25.42
CA LEU A 22 -11.76 -27.26 -24.33
C LEU A 22 -10.68 -26.80 -23.34
N LEU A 23 -9.76 -27.69 -22.96
CA LEU A 23 -8.63 -27.34 -22.08
C LEU A 23 -7.77 -26.24 -22.71
N GLN A 24 -7.41 -26.37 -23.98
CA GLN A 24 -6.64 -25.34 -24.71
C GLN A 24 -7.37 -23.98 -24.73
N ILE A 25 -8.68 -23.98 -25.00
CA ILE A 25 -9.49 -22.75 -24.98
C ILE A 25 -9.45 -22.12 -23.59
N THR A 26 -9.63 -22.90 -22.52
CA THR A 26 -9.59 -22.37 -21.15
C THR A 26 -8.23 -21.80 -20.78
N LEU A 27 -7.13 -22.42 -21.22
CA LEU A 27 -5.78 -21.91 -20.97
C LEU A 27 -5.55 -20.57 -21.67
N VAL A 28 -6.00 -20.45 -22.93
CA VAL A 28 -5.88 -19.20 -23.70
C VAL A 28 -6.71 -18.08 -23.07
N THR A 29 -7.96 -18.36 -22.66
CA THR A 29 -8.81 -17.34 -22.05
C THR A 29 -8.28 -16.90 -20.69
N ILE A 30 -7.74 -17.81 -19.88
CA ILE A 30 -7.07 -17.46 -18.62
C ILE A 30 -5.85 -16.59 -18.90
N ALA A 31 -5.00 -16.94 -19.86
CA ALA A 31 -3.82 -16.15 -20.21
C ALA A 31 -4.20 -14.73 -20.68
N GLN A 32 -5.23 -14.61 -21.52
CA GLN A 32 -5.76 -13.32 -21.96
C GLN A 32 -6.35 -12.51 -20.80
N LEU A 33 -7.11 -13.16 -19.91
CA LEU A 33 -7.67 -12.49 -18.73
C LEU A 33 -6.56 -11.96 -17.82
N LEU A 34 -5.52 -12.77 -17.57
CA LEU A 34 -4.35 -12.37 -16.77
C LEU A 34 -3.60 -11.17 -17.36
N LEU A 35 -3.56 -11.04 -18.69
CA LEU A 35 -2.95 -9.89 -19.37
C LEU A 35 -3.80 -8.61 -19.27
N VAL A 36 -5.12 -8.74 -19.17
CA VAL A 36 -6.06 -7.60 -19.07
C VAL A 36 -6.30 -7.18 -17.62
N LEU A 37 -5.96 -8.05 -16.64
CA LEU A 37 -6.00 -7.66 -15.24
C LEU A 37 -5.11 -6.43 -15.04
N PRO A 38 -5.65 -5.33 -14.49
CA PRO A 38 -4.83 -4.16 -14.18
C PRO A 38 -3.75 -4.60 -13.21
N MET A 39 -2.48 -4.47 -13.61
CA MET A 39 -1.39 -4.61 -12.66
C MET A 39 -1.68 -3.64 -11.52
N PRO A 40 -1.58 -4.06 -10.24
CA PRO A 40 -1.61 -3.11 -9.15
C PRO A 40 -0.47 -2.16 -9.41
N MET A 41 -0.81 -0.93 -9.84
CA MET A 41 0.19 0.08 -10.10
C MET A 41 0.78 0.40 -8.74
N ALA A 42 1.90 -0.26 -8.41
CA ALA A 42 2.72 0.15 -7.30
C ALA A 42 3.07 1.59 -7.60
N LYS A 43 2.49 2.52 -6.85
CA LYS A 43 2.80 3.93 -6.96
C LYS A 43 4.28 4.05 -6.59
N ALA A 44 5.13 4.05 -7.61
CA ALA A 44 6.55 4.28 -7.43
C ALA A 44 6.66 5.61 -6.69
N THR A 45 7.03 5.57 -5.41
CA THR A 45 7.17 6.78 -4.60
C THR A 45 8.52 7.40 -4.97
N ASN A 46 8.64 7.74 -6.25
CA ASN A 46 9.83 8.32 -6.84
C ASN A 46 9.92 9.75 -6.29
N GLY A 47 10.71 9.91 -5.23
CA GLY A 47 10.79 11.14 -4.46
C GLY A 47 10.52 11.00 -2.96
N LEU A 48 10.47 9.78 -2.39
CA LEU A 48 10.50 9.59 -0.93
C LEU A 48 11.62 10.43 -0.33
N ARG A 49 11.26 11.31 0.59
CA ARG A 49 12.21 12.15 1.33
C ARG A 49 11.91 12.01 2.80
N VAL A 50 12.93 11.61 3.55
CA VAL A 50 12.85 11.52 5.00
C VAL A 50 12.51 12.90 5.59
N PRO A 51 11.76 12.95 6.69
CA PRO A 51 11.52 14.20 7.40
C PRO A 51 12.83 14.84 7.84
N THR A 52 13.07 16.06 7.39
CA THR A 52 14.19 16.90 7.83
C THR A 52 13.62 18.17 8.45
N PHE A 53 14.14 18.55 9.62
CA PHE A 53 13.74 19.80 10.24
C PHE A 53 14.23 20.98 9.39
N ILE A 54 13.30 21.89 9.10
CA ILE A 54 13.61 23.21 8.54
C ILE A 54 13.85 24.19 9.69
N GLN A 55 13.00 24.11 10.72
CA GLN A 55 13.11 24.91 11.93
C GLN A 55 13.00 23.99 13.14
N GLU A 56 14.11 23.87 13.86
CA GLU A 56 14.19 23.13 15.11
C GLU A 56 13.84 24.03 16.30
N PRO A 57 13.11 23.52 17.30
CA PRO A 57 12.88 24.25 18.52
C PRO A 57 14.16 24.37 19.36
N PRO A 58 14.40 25.51 20.03
CA PRO A 58 15.56 25.67 20.91
C PRO A 58 15.52 24.66 22.08
N PRO A 59 16.68 24.13 22.52
CA PRO A 59 16.73 23.15 23.61
C PRO A 59 16.34 23.74 24.97
N ARG A 60 16.43 25.06 25.11
CA ARG A 60 15.99 25.81 26.28
C ARG A 60 15.42 27.15 25.81
N LEU A 61 14.29 27.52 26.39
CA LEU A 61 13.62 28.78 26.13
C LEU A 61 13.45 29.52 27.44
N LEU A 62 13.80 30.80 27.44
CA LEU A 62 13.55 31.72 28.54
C LEU A 62 12.41 32.63 28.10
N PHE A 63 11.34 32.66 28.89
CA PHE A 63 10.17 33.50 28.64
C PHE A 63 9.73 34.18 29.93
N SER A 64 9.14 35.36 29.81
CA SER A 64 8.49 36.03 30.94
C SER A 64 7.05 35.51 31.10
N ASN A 65 6.59 35.38 32.34
CA ASN A 65 5.20 34.98 32.62
C ASN A 65 4.18 35.96 32.02
N ASP A 66 4.56 37.24 31.86
CA ASP A 66 3.63 38.27 31.38
C ASP A 66 3.49 38.30 29.85
N THR A 67 4.50 37.86 29.10
CA THR A 67 4.51 37.92 27.63
C THR A 67 4.35 36.56 26.96
N GLY A 68 4.69 35.48 27.67
CA GLY A 68 4.74 34.13 27.10
C GLY A 68 5.81 34.01 25.99
N THR A 69 5.72 32.91 25.24
CA THR A 69 6.54 32.68 24.05
C THR A 69 5.86 31.70 23.09
N GLN A 70 6.29 31.71 21.83
CA GLN A 70 5.86 30.76 20.81
C GLN A 70 7.04 29.90 20.38
N VAL A 71 6.81 28.60 20.31
CA VAL A 71 7.80 27.64 19.81
C VAL A 71 7.34 27.13 18.45
N SER A 72 8.14 27.40 17.42
CA SER A 72 7.85 26.94 16.07
C SER A 72 8.73 25.74 15.71
N CYS A 73 8.12 24.70 15.16
CA CYS A 73 8.80 23.53 14.66
C CYS A 73 8.24 23.20 13.27
N THR A 74 9.09 23.16 12.26
CA THR A 74 8.69 22.82 10.89
C THR A 74 9.63 21.77 10.33
N ALA A 75 9.04 20.83 9.58
CA ALA A 75 9.77 19.76 8.92
C ALA A 75 9.26 19.62 7.48
N HIS A 76 10.13 19.16 6.60
CA HIS A 76 9.78 18.85 5.22
C HIS A 76 10.19 17.41 4.90
N GLY A 77 9.42 16.78 4.02
CA GLY A 77 9.56 15.38 3.64
C GLY A 77 8.55 15.05 2.56
N ASN A 78 8.68 13.87 1.99
CA ASN A 78 7.70 13.35 1.04
C ASN A 78 7.44 11.88 1.37
N PRO A 79 6.23 11.51 1.82
CA PRO A 79 5.05 12.38 2.01
C PRO A 79 5.27 13.49 3.06
N PRO A 80 4.50 14.59 3.03
CA PRO A 80 4.62 15.69 4.00
C PRO A 80 4.53 15.18 5.44
N PRO A 81 5.50 15.54 6.32
CA PRO A 81 5.53 15.04 7.68
C PRO A 81 4.48 15.72 8.57
N VAL A 82 4.00 14.99 9.58
CA VAL A 82 3.15 15.53 10.64
C VAL A 82 4.04 15.90 11.83
N VAL A 83 3.96 17.16 12.26
CA VAL A 83 4.68 17.65 13.46
C VAL A 83 3.72 17.58 14.65
N SER A 84 4.15 16.94 15.74
CA SER A 84 3.38 16.83 16.98
C SER A 84 4.27 17.15 18.18
N TRP A 85 3.67 17.76 19.21
CA TRP A 85 4.33 18.08 20.46
C TRP A 85 4.02 17.01 21.49
N VAL A 86 5.04 16.57 22.21
CA VAL A 86 4.93 15.56 23.28
C VAL A 86 5.55 16.10 24.56
N LEU A 87 4.98 15.73 25.70
CA LEU A 87 5.56 16.00 27.01
C LEU A 87 6.75 15.06 27.27
N SER A 88 7.50 15.34 28.33
CA SER A 88 8.64 14.50 28.72
C SER A 88 8.26 13.05 29.10
N ASP A 89 6.99 12.81 29.41
CA ASP A 89 6.44 11.47 29.68
C ASP A 89 5.97 10.73 28.41
N GLY A 90 6.06 11.38 27.23
CA GLY A 90 5.64 10.84 25.94
C GLY A 90 4.15 11.03 25.61
N THR A 91 3.38 11.67 26.49
CA THR A 91 1.97 12.00 26.21
C THR A 91 1.86 13.17 25.22
N MET A 92 0.78 13.21 24.45
CA MET A 92 0.54 14.31 23.50
C MET A 92 0.27 15.61 24.25
N ALA A 93 0.97 16.68 23.86
CA ALA A 93 0.71 18.00 24.42
C ALA A 93 -0.67 18.50 23.98
N THR A 94 -1.58 18.59 24.95
CA THR A 94 -2.89 19.23 24.80
C THR A 94 -2.81 20.68 25.28
N GLN A 95 -3.89 21.44 25.11
CA GLN A 95 -4.01 22.71 25.81
C GLN A 95 -3.90 22.46 27.32
N VAL A 96 -2.91 23.07 27.96
CA VAL A 96 -2.75 23.01 29.42
C VAL A 96 -3.81 23.92 30.03
N PRO A 97 -4.72 23.39 30.86
CA PRO A 97 -5.75 24.22 31.50
C PRO A 97 -5.09 25.28 32.38
N GLY A 98 -5.43 26.56 32.18
CA GLY A 98 -5.01 27.66 33.06
C GLY A 98 -3.80 28.48 32.58
N LEU A 99 -3.23 28.18 31.42
CA LEU A 99 -2.18 29.00 30.79
C LEU A 99 -2.85 30.03 29.86
N ARG A 100 -2.71 31.32 30.18
CA ARG A 100 -3.19 32.46 29.37
C ARG A 100 -2.00 33.34 28.99
#